data_AF-A0AAD8EZH8-F1
#
_entry.id   AF-A0AAD8EZH8-F1
#
_cell.length_a   1.000
_cell.length_b   1.000
_cell.length_c   1.000
_cell.angle_alpha   90.00
_cell.angle_beta   90.00
_cell.angle_gamma   90.00
#
_symmetry.space_group_name_H-M   'P 1'
#
loop_
_entity.id
_entity.type
_entity.pdbx_description
1 polymer ?
#
loop_
_entity_poly.entity_id
_entity_poly.type
_entity_poly.pdbx_seq_one_letter_code
_entity_poly.pdbx_strand_id
1 'polypeptide(L)' 'MLDLEVVPERSLGNEQWEFVLGMPFYQAVNILRRQDYCIKGVQVWYSDQNPLQMDLVLNLSQDGIKLIFDPVYQRLK' A
#
# COMPACT_ATOMS: atom_id res chain seq x y z
N MET A 1 6.03 -8.50 13.51
CA MET A 1 6.27 -8.99 12.13
C MET A 1 4.96 -9.56 11.65
N LEU A 2 4.47 -9.07 10.51
CA LEU A 2 3.18 -9.50 9.96
C LEU A 2 3.27 -10.94 9.46
N ASP A 3 2.23 -11.72 9.69
CA ASP A 3 2.05 -13.06 9.13
C ASP A 3 1.13 -12.95 7.92
N LEU A 4 1.74 -12.95 6.73
CA LEU A 4 1.07 -12.71 5.44
C LEU A 4 1.51 -13.76 4.43
N GLU A 5 0.56 -14.23 3.66
CA GLU A 5 0.77 -15.09 2.51
C GLU A 5 0.83 -14.26 1.23
N VAL A 6 1.74 -14.65 0.34
CA VAL A 6 1.79 -14.15 -1.04
C VAL A 6 1.00 -15.10 -1.92
N VAL A 7 -0.07 -14.58 -2.54
CA VAL A 7 -0.75 -15.25 -3.64
C VAL A 7 -0.21 -14.65 -4.94
N PRO A 8 0.61 -15.39 -5.71
CA PRO A 8 1.25 -14.86 -6.92
C PRO A 8 0.24 -14.22 -7.86
N GLU A 9 0.64 -13.09 -8.45
CA GLU A 9 -0.16 -12.35 -9.44
C GLU A 9 -1.53 -11.84 -8.93
N ARG A 10 -1.80 -11.95 -7.62
CA ARG A 10 -3.09 -11.58 -7.06
C ARG A 10 -2.99 -10.69 -5.83
N SER A 11 -2.39 -11.17 -4.74
CA SER A 11 -2.49 -10.47 -3.46
C SER A 11 -1.38 -10.82 -2.45
N LEU A 12 -1.28 -9.96 -1.43
CA LEU A 12 -0.50 -10.15 -0.22
C LEU A 12 -1.42 -9.93 0.97
N GLY A 13 -1.61 -10.92 1.83
CA GLY A 13 -2.61 -10.81 2.90
C GLY A 13 -2.73 -12.03 3.79
N ASN A 14 -3.81 -12.05 4.56
CA ASN A 14 -4.24 -13.18 5.37
C ASN A 14 -5.79 -13.27 5.33
N GLU A 15 -6.38 -14.10 6.20
CA GLU A 15 -7.84 -14.31 6.25
C GLU A 15 -8.64 -13.05 6.61
N GLN A 16 -8.03 -12.06 7.26
CA GLN A 16 -8.71 -10.86 7.74
C GLN A 16 -8.64 -9.70 6.76
N TRP A 17 -7.53 -9.58 6.04
CA TRP A 17 -7.29 -8.50 5.09
C TRP A 17 -6.26 -8.90 4.03
N GLU A 18 -6.40 -8.34 2.83
CA GLU A 18 -5.44 -8.52 1.75
C GLU A 18 -5.23 -7.24 0.95
N PHE A 19 -3.99 -7.00 0.53
CA PHE A 19 -3.67 -6.06 -0.54
C PHE A 19 -3.74 -6.79 -1.87
N VAL A 20 -4.62 -6.37 -2.76
CA VAL A 20 -4.82 -6.98 -4.09
C VAL A 20 -4.10 -6.14 -5.15
N LEU A 21 -3.48 -6.79 -6.15
CA LEU A 21 -2.91 -6.08 -7.30
C LEU A 21 -4.01 -5.27 -8.02
N GLY A 22 -3.71 -4.01 -8.33
CA GLY A 22 -4.67 -3.07 -8.91
C GLY A 22 -5.58 -2.37 -7.89
N MET A 23 -5.43 -2.64 -6.59
CA MET A 23 -6.14 -1.92 -5.53
C MET A 23 -5.84 -0.41 -5.59
N PRO A 24 -6.87 0.45 -5.47
CA PRO A 24 -6.65 1.89 -5.34
C PRO A 24 -5.90 2.26 -4.05
N PHE A 25 -5.05 3.29 -4.12
CA PHE A 25 -4.23 3.78 -3.02
C PHE A 25 -5.07 4.04 -1.74
N TYR A 26 -6.23 4.68 -1.87
CA TYR A 26 -7.08 5.00 -0.72
C TYR A 26 -7.61 3.74 -0.01
N GLN A 27 -7.84 2.64 -0.75
CA GLN A 27 -8.28 1.38 -0.16
C GLN A 27 -7.15 0.73 0.64
N ALA A 28 -5.93 0.74 0.10
CA ALA A 28 -4.75 0.27 0.82
C ALA A 28 -4.53 1.08 2.12
N VAL A 29 -4.65 2.42 2.05
CA VAL A 29 -4.60 3.29 3.25
C VAL A 29 -5.70 2.93 4.26
N ASN A 30 -6.91 2.63 3.80
CA ASN A 30 -7.99 2.22 4.70
C ASN A 30 -7.73 0.88 5.39
N ILE A 31 -7.12 -0.09 4.71
CA ILE A 31 -6.67 -1.35 5.33
C ILE A 31 -5.63 -1.05 6.40
N LEU A 32 -4.59 -0.27 6.07
CA LEU A 32 -3.53 0.10 7.01
C LEU A 32 -4.09 0.79 8.26
N ARG A 33 -5.05 1.71 8.11
CA ARG A 33 -5.71 2.38 9.23
C ARG A 33 -6.50 1.44 10.14
N ARG A 34 -7.10 0.38 9.58
CA ARG A 34 -7.84 -0.63 10.37
C ARG A 34 -6.92 -1.60 11.11
N GLN A 35 -5.66 -1.69 10.68
CA GLN A 35 -4.64 -2.58 11.25
C GLN A 35 -3.57 -1.79 12.01
N ASP A 36 -3.89 -0.57 12.45
CA ASP A 36 -2.97 0.35 13.10
C ASP A 36 -2.39 -0.18 14.43
N TYR A 37 -3.05 -1.15 15.06
CA TYR A 37 -2.54 -1.85 16.23
C TYR A 37 -1.32 -2.74 15.91
N CYS A 38 -1.26 -3.31 14.70
CA CYS A 38 -0.24 -4.28 14.28
C CYS A 38 0.80 -3.68 13.32
N ILE A 39 0.34 -2.91 12.33
CA ILE A 39 1.21 -2.31 11.30
C ILE A 39 1.73 -0.97 11.82
N LYS A 40 3.05 -0.86 11.99
CA LYS A 40 3.72 0.33 12.54
C LYS A 40 4.74 0.88 11.57
N GLY A 41 4.96 2.19 11.61
CA GLY A 41 5.95 2.85 10.74
C GLY A 41 5.54 2.88 9.27
N VAL A 42 4.30 3.30 9.00
CA VAL A 42 3.84 3.56 7.62
C VAL A 42 4.30 4.94 7.18
N GLN A 43 4.99 5.00 6.05
CA GLN A 43 5.40 6.25 5.40
C GLN A 43 4.75 6.34 4.03
N VAL A 44 4.38 7.56 3.64
CA VAL A 44 3.89 7.86 2.28
C VAL A 44 4.99 8.63 1.56
N TRP A 45 5.47 8.10 0.45
CA TRP A 45 6.41 8.80 -0.42
C TRP A 45 5.70 9.22 -1.70
N TYR A 46 5.84 10.49 -2.05
CA TYR A 46 5.27 11.11 -3.24
C TYR A 46 6.07 12.36 -3.61
N SER A 47 5.86 12.90 -4.81
CA SER A 47 6.47 14.15 -5.26
C SER A 47 5.45 15.25 -5.39
N ASP A 48 5.57 16.32 -4.60
CA ASP A 48 4.77 17.54 -4.80
C ASP A 48 5.15 18.29 -6.09
N GLN A 49 6.43 18.24 -6.47
CA GLN A 49 6.93 18.94 -7.66
C GLN A 49 6.53 18.23 -8.96
N ASN A 50 6.53 16.89 -8.96
CA ASN A 50 6.24 16.07 -10.13
C ASN A 50 5.25 14.93 -9.81
N PRO A 51 3.99 15.26 -9.42
CA PRO A 51 3.05 14.30 -8.85
C PRO A 51 2.59 13.20 -9.80
N LEU A 52 2.75 13.39 -11.11
CA LEU A 52 2.38 12.41 -12.14
C LEU A 52 3.57 11.67 -12.75
N GLN A 53 4.80 12.04 -12.38
CA GLN A 53 6.02 11.39 -12.91
C GLN A 53 6.67 10.44 -11.90
N MET A 54 6.29 10.55 -10.61
CA MET A 54 6.82 9.70 -9.55
C MET A 54 5.69 8.89 -8.92
N ASP A 55 5.94 7.61 -8.67
CA ASP A 55 4.97 6.72 -8.05
C ASP A 55 4.59 7.17 -6.64
N LEU A 56 3.35 6.86 -6.27
CA LEU A 56 2.93 6.91 -4.87
C LEU A 56 3.38 5.62 -4.20
N VAL A 57 4.11 5.71 -3.09
CA VAL A 57 4.62 4.54 -2.37
C VAL A 57 4.13 4.55 -0.93
N LEU A 58 3.51 3.45 -0.50
CA LEU A 58 3.30 3.15 0.92
C LEU A 58 4.45 2.25 1.37
N ASN A 59 5.33 2.80 2.20
CA ASN A 59 6.48 2.09 2.76
C ASN A 59 6.17 1.69 4.20
N LEU A 60 5.96 0.38 4.43
CA LEU A 60 5.78 -0.20 5.76
C LEU A 60 7.18 -0.52 6.30
N SER A 61 7.86 0.50 6.84
CA SER A 61 9.31 0.46 7.07
C SER A 61 9.75 -0.58 8.10
N GLN A 62 8.85 -0.99 9.00
CA GLN A 62 9.12 -2.00 10.03
C GLN A 62 8.76 -3.42 9.60
N ASP A 63 8.05 -3.57 8.48
CA ASP A 63 7.57 -4.86 7.98
C ASP A 63 8.29 -5.29 6.70
N GLY A 64 9.10 -4.42 6.10
CA GLY A 64 9.85 -4.72 4.87
C GLY A 64 8.97 -4.77 3.61
N ILE A 65 7.77 -4.19 3.66
CA ILE A 65 6.80 -4.19 2.55
C ILE A 65 6.73 -2.80 1.92
N LYS A 66 6.73 -2.77 0.58
CA LYS A 66 6.42 -1.55 -0.20
C LYS A 66 5.26 -1.83 -1.15
N LEU A 67 4.24 -0.98 -1.09
CA LEU A 67 3.16 -0.96 -2.07
C LEU A 67 3.39 0.23 -3.00
N ILE A 68 3.50 -0.04 -4.30
CA ILE A 68 3.82 0.96 -5.33
C ILE A 68 2.58 1.17 -6.18
N PHE A 69 2.20 2.42 -6.39
CA PHE A 69 1.01 2.78 -7.15
C PHE A 69 1.37 3.78 -8.25
N ASP A 70 0.94 3.47 -9.47
CA ASP A 70 1.08 4.37 -10.62
C ASP A 70 0.28 5.67 -10.37
N PRO A 71 0.91 6.85 -10.49
CA PRO A 71 0.28 8.11 -10.10
C PRO A 71 -0.83 8.54 -11.06
N VAL A 72 -0.79 8.12 -12.32
CA VAL A 72 -1.77 8.48 -13.35
C VAL A 72 -3.08 7.72 -13.14
N TYR A 73 -3.02 6.47 -12.70
CA TYR A 73 -4.20 5.65 -12.42
C TYR A 73 -4.82 5.92 -11.04
N GLN A 74 -4.10 6.56 -10.11
CA GLN A 74 -4.61 6.90 -8.77
C GLN A 74 -5.27 8.29 -8.64
N ARG A 75 -5.49 8.98 -9.77
CA ARG A 75 -6.16 10.29 -9.75
C ARG A 75 -7.56 10.17 -9.15
N LEU A 76 -7.92 11.13 -8.29
CA LEU A 76 -9.30 11.35 -7.89
C LEU A 76 -10.11 11.68 -9.15
N LYS A 77 -11.21 10.94 -9.38
CA LYS A 77 -12.18 11.25 -10.43
C LYS A 77 -13.15 12.32 -9.96
#